data_AF-A0A2D8RLP3-F1
#
_entry.id   AF-A0A2D8RLP3-F1
#
_cell.length_a   1.000
_cell.length_b   1.000
_cell.length_c   1.000
_cell.angle_alpha   90.00
_cell.angle_beta   90.00
_cell.angle_gamma   90.00
#
_symmetry.space_group_name_H-M   'P 1'
#
loop_
_entity.id
_entity.type
_entity.pdbx_description
1 polymer ?
#
loop_
_entity_poly.entity_id
_entity_poly.type
_entity_poly.pdbx_seq_one_letter_code
_entity_poly.pdbx_strand_id
1 'polypeptide(L)' 'MNWYCIHTKPKKEKLVEHYLQNELGLATYYPRLKRKKTIRRVRREVLEPLFPRYLFCKLDLAESYRAVTYGRD' A
#
# COMPACT_ATOMS: atom_id res chain seq x y z
N MET A 1 3.88 18.25 -6.69
CA MET A 1 3.84 17.00 -5.87
C MET A 1 2.67 17.02 -4.90
N ASN A 2 1.65 16.21 -5.17
CA ASN A 2 0.46 16.08 -4.33
C ASN A 2 0.37 14.66 -3.76
N TRP A 3 -0.42 14.48 -2.71
CA TRP A 3 -0.76 13.17 -2.19
C TRP A 3 -1.91 12.57 -2.99
N TYR A 4 -1.74 11.34 -3.45
CA TYR A 4 -2.75 10.59 -4.16
C TYR A 4 -3.08 9.29 -3.42
N CYS A 5 -4.33 8.86 -3.57
CA CYS A 5 -4.78 7.57 -3.12
C CYS A 5 -4.61 6.56 -4.27
N ILE A 6 -3.81 5.53 -4.04
CA ILE A 6 -3.55 4.46 -4.99
C ILE A 6 -4.43 3.27 -4.61
N HIS A 7 -5.22 2.80 -5.57
CA HIS A 7 -6.01 1.58 -5.41
C HIS A 7 -5.19 0.38 -5.91
N THR A 8 -4.98 -0.61 -5.03
CA THR A 8 -4.21 -1.81 -5.35
C THR A 8 -5.10 -3.02 -5.51
N LYS A 9 -4.55 -4.07 -6.13
CA LYS A 9 -5.16 -5.40 -6.06
C LYS A 9 -5.22 -5.90 -4.60
N PRO A 10 -6.22 -6.71 -4.24
CA PRO A 10 -6.38 -7.23 -2.89
C PRO A 10 -5.16 -8.04 -2.47
N LYS A 11 -4.64 -7.78 -1.25
CA LYS A 11 -3.46 -8.43 -0.64
C LYS A 11 -2.12 -8.06 -1.28
N LYS A 12 -2.09 -7.15 -2.26
CA LYS A 12 -0.87 -6.68 -2.93
C LYS A 12 -0.39 -5.32 -2.43
N GLU A 13 -1.06 -4.74 -1.44
CA GLU A 13 -0.76 -3.42 -0.88
C GLU A 13 0.71 -3.30 -0.44
N LYS A 14 1.24 -4.34 0.24
CA LYS A 14 2.63 -4.37 0.70
C LYS A 14 3.64 -4.43 -0.45
N LEU A 15 3.30 -5.13 -1.53
CA LEU A 15 4.18 -5.21 -2.69
C LEU A 15 4.22 -3.85 -3.42
N VAL A 16 3.05 -3.23 -3.58
CA VAL A 16 2.96 -1.91 -4.21
C VAL A 16 3.65 -0.85 -3.36
N GLU A 17 3.50 -0.86 -2.02
CA GLU A 17 4.29 -0.01 -1.11
C GLU A 17 5.79 -0.16 -1.36
N HIS A 18 6.27 -1.40 -1.44
CA HIS A 18 7.68 -1.72 -1.66
C HIS A 18 8.18 -1.24 -3.02
N TYR A 19 7.40 -1.47 -4.09
CA TYR A 19 7.74 -1.01 -5.44
C TYR A 19 7.81 0.53 -5.50
N LEU A 20 6.81 1.22 -4.96
CA LEU A 20 6.76 2.67 -4.95
C LEU A 20 7.92 3.29 -4.15
N GLN A 21 8.30 2.70 -3.02
CA GLN A 21 9.42 3.19 -2.20
C GLN A 21 10.78 2.85 -2.81
N ASN A 22 11.00 1.61 -3.25
CA ASN A 22 12.34 1.14 -3.60
C ASN A 22 12.68 1.32 -5.09
N GLU A 23 11.71 1.15 -5.99
CA GLU A 23 11.96 1.30 -7.42
C GLU A 23 11.73 2.72 -7.92
N LEU A 24 10.70 3.39 -7.38
CA LEU A 24 10.36 4.76 -7.78
C LEU A 24 10.88 5.84 -6.82
N GLY A 25 11.37 5.46 -5.63
CA GLY A 25 11.88 6.42 -4.65
C GLY A 25 10.82 7.39 -4.11
N LEU A 26 9.54 7.02 -4.18
CA LEU A 26 8.43 7.89 -3.82
C LEU A 26 8.07 7.76 -2.34
N ALA A 27 7.65 8.87 -1.74
CA ALA A 27 7.16 8.86 -0.37
C ALA A 27 5.77 8.22 -0.32
N THR A 28 5.67 7.06 0.31
CA THR A 28 4.40 6.35 0.52
C THR A 28 3.97 6.37 1.98
N TYR A 29 2.67 6.21 2.18
CA TYR A 29 2.05 6.08 3.48
C TYR A 29 1.01 4.94 3.44
N TYR A 30 1.35 3.85 4.11
CA TYR A 30 0.52 2.65 4.22
C TYR A 30 0.20 2.35 5.70
N PRO A 31 -0.88 2.95 6.23
CA PRO A 31 -1.25 2.80 7.63
C PRO A 31 -1.74 1.37 7.91
N ARG A 32 -1.11 0.73 8.89
CA ARG A 32 -1.43 -0.63 9.34
C ARG A 32 -1.75 -0.64 10.82
N LEU A 33 -2.75 -1.41 11.22
CA LEU A 33 -3.17 -1.57 12.60
C LEU A 33 -2.93 -3.00 13.06
N LYS A 34 -2.43 -3.16 14.30
CA LYS A 34 -2.38 -4.45 14.98
C LYS A 34 -3.75 -4.75 15.56
N ARG A 35 -4.36 -5.87 15.16
CA ARG A 35 -5.64 -6.32 15.69
C ARG A 35 -5.55 -7.74 16.21
N LYS A 36 -6.14 -7.98 17.38
CA LYS A 36 -6.30 -9.32 17.94
C LYS A 36 -7.47 -10.00 17.24
N LYS A 37 -7.19 -11.06 16.48
CA LYS A 37 -8.22 -11.88 15.84
C LYS A 37 -8.03 -13.35 16.22
N THR A 38 -9.14 -14.05 16.40
CA THR A 38 -9.12 -15.51 16.57
C THR A 38 -9.13 -16.14 15.18
N ILE A 39 -8.02 -16.77 14.79
CA ILE A 39 -7.88 -17.47 13.51
C ILE A 39 -7.66 -18.94 13.81
N ARG A 40 -8.50 -19.82 13.26
CA ARG A 40 -8.42 -21.28 13.48
C ARG A 40 -8.36 -21.65 14.97
N ARG A 41 -9.27 -21.06 15.77
CA ARG A 41 -9.36 -21.23 17.24
C ARG A 41 -8.16 -20.70 18.05
N VAL A 42 -7.18 -20.05 17.43
CA VAL A 42 -6.02 -19.45 18.10
C VAL A 42 -6.11 -17.93 18.07
N ARG A 43 -5.95 -17.27 19.23
CA ARG A 43 -5.81 -15.81 19.29
C ARG A 43 -4.46 -15.40 18.71
N ARG A 44 -4.49 -14.58 17.67
CA ARG A 44 -3.29 -14.05 17.01
C ARG A 44 -3.38 -12.53 16.89
N GLU A 45 -2.24 -11.88 17.03
CA GLU A 45 -2.10 -10.49 16.64
C GLU A 45 -1.78 -10.45 15.14
N VAL A 46 -2.63 -9.79 14.38
CA VAL A 46 -2.50 -9.67 12.93
C VAL A 46 -2.34 -8.20 12.59
N LEU A 47 -1.34 -7.89 11.78
CA LEU A 47 -1.19 -6.58 11.14
C LEU A 47 -2.10 -6.54 9.91
N GLU A 48 -3.15 -5.73 9.98
CA GLU A 48 -4.07 -5.50 8.86
C GLU A 48 -3.98 -4.06 8.34
N PRO A 49 -4.17 -3.83 7.03
CA PRO A 49 -4.28 -2.48 6.48
C PRO A 49 -5.45 -1.75 7.12
N LEU A 50 -5.24 -0.49 7.51
CA LEU A 50 -6.31 0.37 7.99
C LEU A 50 -7.32 0.68 6.88
N PHE A 51 -6.83 0.85 5.65
CA PHE A 51 -7.62 1.02 4.44
C PHE A 51 -7.29 -0.13 3.47
N PRO A 52 -8.06 -1.22 3.48
CA PRO A 52 -7.82 -2.35 2.59
C PRO A 52 -7.85 -1.91 1.12
N ARG A 53 -6.89 -2.38 0.31
CA ARG A 53 -6.71 -2.03 -1.11
C ARG A 53 -6.33 -0.57 -1.39
N TYR A 54 -6.03 0.23 -0.37
CA TYR A 54 -5.64 1.62 -0.56
C TYR A 54 -4.34 1.94 0.17
N LEU A 55 -3.48 2.69 -0.51
CA LEU A 55 -2.28 3.29 0.05
C LEU A 55 -2.11 4.69 -0.50
N PHE A 56 -1.41 5.53 0.25
CA PHE A 56 -1.18 6.91 -0.15
C PHE A 56 0.24 7.07 -0.66
N CYS A 57 0.42 7.87 -1.70
CA CYS A 57 1.74 8.15 -2.25
C CYS A 57 1.81 9.63 -2.66
N LYS A 58 2.95 10.26 -2.38
CA LYS A 58 3.26 11.60 -2.84
C LYS A 58 4.04 11.47 -4.13
N LEU A 59 3.40 11.87 -5.24
CA LEU A 59 4.02 11.83 -6.56
C LEU A 59 3.63 13.04 -7.40
N ASP A 60 4.33 13.23 -8.52
CA ASP A 60 3.90 14.11 -9.59
C ASP A 60 3.21 13.29 -10.68
N LEU A 61 1.95 13.63 -10.99
CA LEU A 61 1.19 12.90 -12.01
C LEU A 61 1.82 13.07 -13.40
N ALA A 62 2.46 14.21 -13.69
CA ALA A 62 3.03 14.44 -15.01
C ALA A 62 4.16 13.44 -15.34
N GLU A 63 4.97 13.08 -14.35
CA GLU A 63 6.13 12.21 -14.54
C GLU A 63 5.86 10.75 -14.15
N SER A 64 5.09 10.52 -13.08
CA SER A 64 5.01 9.20 -12.45
C SER A 64 3.71 8.44 -12.71
N TYR A 65 2.73 9.03 -13.42
CA TYR A 65 1.41 8.40 -13.61
C TYR A 65 1.48 7.02 -14.29
N ARG A 66 2.29 6.87 -15.34
CA ARG A 66 2.43 5.58 -16.04
C ARG A 66 3.14 4.54 -15.17
N ALA A 67 4.19 4.92 -14.46
CA ALA A 67 4.94 4.01 -13.61
C ALA A 67 4.10 3.49 -12.43
N VAL A 68 3.24 4.34 -11.86
CA VAL A 68 2.33 3.95 -10.77
C VAL A 68 1.16 3.09 -11.28
N THR A 69 0.60 3.40 -12.45
CA THR A 69 -0.57 2.67 -12.99
C THR A 69 -0.20 1.30 -13.57
N TYR A 70 0.98 1.18 -14.17
CA TYR A 70 1.47 -0.06 -14.81
C TYR A 70 2.56 -0.76 -13.98
N GLY A 71 2.78 -0.32 -12.75
CA GLY A 71 3.71 -0.96 -11.82
C GLY A 71 3.36 -2.42 -11.59
N ARG A 72 4.37 -3.27 -11.39
CA ARG A 72 4.14 -4.69 -11.11
C ARG A 72 3.41 -4.84 -9.76
N ASP A 73 2.13 -5.25 -9.82
CA ASP A 73 1.43 -5.86 -8.68
C ASP A 73 1.68 -7.37 -8.64
#